data_AF-A0A349SQN3-F1
#
_entry.id   AF-A0A349SQN3-F1
#
_cell.length_a   1.000
_cell.length_b   1.000
_cell.length_c   1.000
_cell.angle_alpha   90.00
_cell.angle_beta   90.00
_cell.angle_gamma   90.00
#
_symmetry.space_group_name_H-M   'P 1'
#
loop_
_entity.id
_entity.type
_entity.pdbx_description
1 polymer ?
#
loop_
_entity_poly.entity_id
_entity_poly.type
_entity_poly.pdbx_seq_one_letter_code
_entity_poly.pdbx_strand_id
1 'polypeptide(L)'
;ARRGVIWPTVDPAHVAKSGTAWQVFPNFQIGHSVNNALCYSARPYGYDPDKCIFEAAVFELFPPGEEPDTAWEYCPPTEAAWCYVLAQDFSNMAAVQQGMKSLGFKGPKPNPYMERSTANLHRNLAEYMGTGAPCPIAEHDQ
;
A
#
# COMPACT_ATOMS: atom_id res chain seq x y z
N ALA A 1 -23.53 -13.04 -14.08
CA ALA A 1 -24.43 -13.79 -14.99
C ALA A 1 -23.70 -14.30 -16.24
N ARG A 2 -23.29 -13.44 -17.21
CA ARG A 2 -22.66 -13.91 -18.46
C ARG A 2 -21.32 -14.66 -18.30
N ARG A 3 -20.52 -14.38 -17.25
CA ARG A 3 -19.26 -15.08 -16.93
C ARG A 3 -19.45 -16.35 -16.08
N GLY A 4 -20.68 -16.81 -15.80
CA GLY A 4 -20.91 -17.95 -14.87
C GLY A 4 -20.63 -17.66 -13.38
N VAL A 5 -19.99 -16.53 -13.06
CA VAL A 5 -19.71 -16.11 -11.68
C VAL A 5 -20.99 -15.77 -10.92
N ILE A 6 -21.14 -16.38 -9.75
CA ILE A 6 -22.16 -16.07 -8.74
C ILE A 6 -21.56 -15.04 -7.79
N TRP A 7 -22.09 -13.81 -7.84
CA TRP A 7 -21.69 -12.77 -6.90
C TRP A 7 -22.46 -12.91 -5.59
N PRO A 8 -21.79 -12.93 -4.43
CA PRO A 8 -22.50 -12.93 -3.16
C PRO A 8 -23.27 -11.62 -2.97
N THR A 9 -24.49 -11.72 -2.48
CA THR A 9 -25.22 -10.54 -1.98
C THR A 9 -24.64 -10.16 -0.63
N VAL A 10 -23.98 -9.00 -0.56
CA VAL A 10 -23.39 -8.46 0.67
C VAL A 10 -24.26 -7.32 1.19
N ASP A 11 -24.60 -7.35 2.48
CA ASP A 11 -25.30 -6.25 3.14
C ASP A 11 -24.48 -4.95 3.00
N PRO A 12 -25.04 -3.85 2.48
CA PRO A 12 -24.36 -2.55 2.38
C PRO A 12 -23.73 -2.09 3.70
N ALA A 13 -24.31 -2.43 4.85
CA ALA A 13 -23.77 -2.08 6.16
C ALA A 13 -22.41 -2.77 6.43
N HIS A 14 -22.18 -3.97 5.90
CA HIS A 14 -20.88 -4.65 5.99
C HIS A 14 -19.84 -3.97 5.11
N VAL A 15 -20.21 -3.60 3.88
CA VAL A 15 -19.31 -2.88 2.95
C VAL A 15 -18.88 -1.54 3.54
N ALA A 16 -19.83 -0.80 4.14
CA ALA A 16 -19.52 0.46 4.80
C ALA A 16 -18.57 0.28 6.00
N LYS A 17 -18.74 -0.77 6.79
CA LYS A 17 -17.89 -1.07 7.95
C LYS A 17 -16.50 -1.57 7.56
N SER A 18 -16.39 -2.34 6.48
CA SER A 18 -15.10 -2.85 6.01
C SER A 18 -14.21 -1.75 5.43
N GLY A 19 -14.78 -0.64 4.97
CA GLY A 19 -14.04 0.35 4.18
C GLY A 19 -13.55 -0.25 2.87
N THR A 20 -12.58 0.41 2.22
CA THR A 20 -12.11 0.07 0.87
C THR A 20 -10.62 -0.27 0.80
N ALA A 21 -9.85 0.02 1.86
CA ALA A 21 -8.42 -0.17 1.88
C ALA A 21 -7.96 -0.72 3.24
N TRP A 22 -7.29 -1.85 3.22
CA TRP A 22 -6.68 -2.47 4.38
C TRP A 22 -5.17 -2.48 4.25
N GLN A 23 -4.50 -2.36 5.38
CA GLN A 23 -3.06 -2.48 5.46
C GLN A 23 -2.73 -3.59 6.45
N VAL A 24 -1.97 -4.56 5.96
CA VAL A 24 -1.44 -5.67 6.75
C VAL A 24 0.05 -5.41 6.93
N PHE A 25 0.44 -5.13 8.17
CA PHE A 25 1.83 -4.92 8.53
C PHE A 25 2.66 -6.17 8.18
N PRO A 26 3.89 -6.04 7.65
CA PRO A 26 4.65 -4.78 7.51
C PRO A 26 4.44 -4.03 6.19
N ASN A 27 4.04 -4.70 5.12
CA ASN A 27 4.19 -4.16 3.77
C ASN A 27 3.20 -4.71 2.73
N PHE A 28 2.00 -5.08 3.18
CA PHE A 28 0.95 -5.59 2.30
C PHE A 28 -0.29 -4.71 2.38
N GLN A 29 -0.83 -4.32 1.23
CA GLN A 29 -2.00 -3.45 1.13
C GLN A 29 -3.07 -4.10 0.26
N ILE A 30 -4.32 -4.01 0.70
CA ILE A 30 -5.46 -4.61 0.01
C ILE A 30 -6.48 -3.51 -0.27
N GLY A 31 -6.61 -3.11 -1.53
CA GLY A 31 -7.75 -2.34 -2.01
C GLY A 31 -8.85 -3.30 -2.45
N HIS A 32 -9.98 -3.36 -1.74
CA HIS A 32 -11.02 -4.35 -2.04
C HIS A 32 -12.36 -3.70 -2.37
N SER A 33 -13.14 -4.47 -3.13
CA SER A 33 -14.53 -4.24 -3.48
C SER A 33 -15.28 -5.56 -3.32
N VAL A 34 -16.60 -5.53 -3.45
CA VAL A 34 -17.44 -6.74 -3.34
C VAL A 34 -17.07 -7.81 -4.37
N ASN A 35 -16.46 -7.41 -5.49
CA ASN A 35 -16.18 -8.27 -6.63
C ASN A 35 -14.70 -8.56 -6.89
N ASN A 36 -13.78 -7.80 -6.30
CA ASN A 36 -12.35 -7.98 -6.52
C ASN A 36 -11.52 -7.44 -5.36
N ALA A 37 -10.26 -7.85 -5.31
CA ALA A 37 -9.25 -7.27 -4.43
C ALA A 37 -7.96 -7.02 -5.19
N LEU A 38 -7.51 -5.77 -5.20
CA LEU A 38 -6.19 -5.36 -5.64
C LEU A 38 -5.25 -5.44 -4.44
N CYS A 39 -4.29 -6.35 -4.52
CA CYS A 39 -3.33 -6.62 -3.46
C CYS A 39 -1.94 -6.16 -3.89
N TYR A 40 -1.30 -5.37 -3.06
CA TYR A 40 0.04 -4.84 -3.31
C TYR A 40 1.00 -5.30 -2.23
N SER A 41 2.23 -5.66 -2.61
CA SER A 41 3.34 -5.89 -1.69
C SER A 41 4.51 -4.98 -2.06
N ALA A 42 5.07 -4.28 -1.06
CA ALA A 42 6.26 -3.46 -1.21
C ALA A 42 7.41 -4.04 -0.38
N ARG A 43 8.22 -4.92 -0.98
CA ARG A 43 9.29 -5.64 -0.28
C ARG A 43 10.62 -4.88 -0.34
N PRO A 44 11.45 -4.89 0.72
CA PRO A 44 12.79 -4.31 0.66
C PRO A 44 13.62 -4.90 -0.47
N TYR A 45 14.40 -4.07 -1.17
CA TYR A 45 15.38 -4.53 -2.14
C TYR A 45 16.77 -4.64 -1.49
N GLY A 46 17.00 -5.78 -0.82
CA GLY A 46 18.20 -5.95 0.00
C GLY A 46 18.27 -4.90 1.10
N TYR A 47 19.39 -4.16 1.15
CA TYR A 47 19.61 -3.06 2.11
C TYR A 47 19.61 -1.68 1.44
N ASP A 48 19.17 -1.58 0.18
CA ASP A 48 19.07 -0.30 -0.50
C ASP A 48 17.79 0.43 -0.04
N PRO A 49 17.90 1.52 0.76
CA PRO A 49 16.72 2.22 1.28
C PRO A 49 15.98 3.01 0.20
N ASP A 50 16.55 3.11 -1.01
CA ASP A 50 15.97 3.82 -2.14
C ASP A 50 15.21 2.90 -3.11
N LYS A 51 15.14 1.60 -2.80
CA LYS A 51 14.52 0.61 -3.68
C LYS A 51 13.63 -0.35 -2.92
N CYS A 52 12.56 -0.72 -3.60
CA CYS A 52 11.70 -1.83 -3.19
C CYS A 52 11.34 -2.67 -4.41
N ILE A 53 10.91 -3.91 -4.14
CA ILE A 53 10.19 -4.75 -5.10
C ILE A 53 8.71 -4.47 -4.88
N PHE A 54 8.07 -3.84 -5.86
CA PHE A 54 6.63 -3.64 -5.87
C PHE A 54 5.96 -4.74 -6.69
N GLU A 55 5.00 -5.41 -6.08
CA GLU A 55 4.25 -6.52 -6.68
C GLU A 55 2.76 -6.24 -6.53
N ALA A 56 1.99 -6.48 -7.60
CA ALA A 56 0.54 -6.34 -7.56
C ALA A 56 -0.12 -7.60 -8.09
N ALA A 57 -1.21 -8.00 -7.43
CA ALA A 57 -2.06 -9.09 -7.86
C ALA A 57 -3.53 -8.64 -7.74
N VAL A 58 -4.35 -9.03 -8.71
CA VAL A 58 -5.79 -8.80 -8.67
C VAL A 58 -6.48 -10.14 -8.47
N PHE A 59 -7.25 -10.23 -7.39
CA PHE A 59 -8.08 -11.38 -7.08
C PHE A 59 -9.50 -11.09 -7.52
N GLU A 60 -10.06 -11.97 -8.34
CA GLU A 60 -11.46 -11.96 -8.74
C GLU A 60 -12.07 -13.35 -8.52
N LEU A 61 -13.39 -13.42 -8.49
CA LEU A 61 -14.10 -14.70 -8.52
C LEU A 61 -14.20 -15.23 -9.95
N PHE A 62 -13.91 -16.52 -10.12
CA PHE A 62 -14.10 -17.27 -11.36
C PHE A 62 -15.08 -18.42 -11.11
N PRO A 63 -15.76 -18.93 -12.16
CA PRO A 63 -16.49 -20.18 -12.05
C PRO A 63 -15.57 -21.33 -11.62
N PRO A 64 -16.08 -22.32 -10.86
CA PRO A 64 -15.28 -23.47 -10.47
C PRO A 64 -14.66 -24.18 -11.68
N GLY A 65 -13.33 -24.30 -11.70
CA GLY A 65 -12.57 -24.92 -12.78
C GLY A 65 -12.24 -24.00 -13.96
N GLU A 66 -12.65 -22.73 -13.91
CA GLU A 66 -12.31 -21.69 -14.88
C GLU A 66 -11.34 -20.65 -14.30
N GLU A 67 -10.77 -20.90 -13.12
CA GLU A 67 -9.70 -20.08 -12.56
C GLU A 67 -8.48 -20.10 -13.50
N PRO A 68 -7.89 -18.93 -13.83
CA PRO A 68 -6.68 -18.91 -14.62
C PRO A 68 -5.48 -19.42 -13.80
N ASP A 69 -4.53 -20.05 -14.49
CA ASP A 69 -3.21 -20.28 -13.90
C ASP A 69 -2.55 -18.93 -13.58
N THR A 70 -1.88 -18.87 -12.42
CA THR A 70 -1.18 -17.66 -12.02
C THR A 70 0.03 -17.44 -12.93
N ALA A 71 0.09 -16.28 -13.57
CA ALA A 71 1.22 -15.84 -14.38
C ALA A 71 1.81 -14.55 -13.80
N TRP A 72 3.13 -14.52 -13.67
CA TRP A 72 3.87 -13.35 -13.18
C TRP A 72 4.66 -12.74 -14.33
N GLU A 73 4.51 -11.44 -14.51
CA GLU A 73 5.27 -10.65 -15.48
C GLU A 73 6.06 -9.56 -14.76
N TYR A 74 7.30 -9.34 -15.21
CA TYR A 74 8.05 -8.17 -14.81
C TYR A 74 7.64 -6.98 -15.68
N CYS A 75 6.99 -6.00 -15.07
CA CYS A 75 6.49 -4.81 -15.77
C CYS A 75 7.36 -3.59 -15.45
N PRO A 76 7.93 -2.88 -16.44
CA PRO A 76 8.63 -1.61 -16.18
C PRO A 76 7.63 -0.59 -15.60
N PRO A 77 8.04 0.37 -14.74
CA PRO A 77 7.14 1.31 -14.06
C PRO A 77 6.66 2.43 -15.00
N THR A 78 5.97 2.06 -16.08
CA THR A 78 5.42 2.96 -17.10
C THR A 78 3.90 2.88 -17.12
N GLU A 79 3.25 3.95 -17.58
CA GLU A 79 1.80 3.99 -17.74
C GLU A 79 1.28 2.87 -18.66
N ALA A 80 2.03 2.50 -19.70
CA ALA A 80 1.65 1.42 -20.60
C ALA A 80 1.58 0.05 -19.90
N ALA A 81 2.40 -0.18 -18.88
CA ALA A 81 2.47 -1.45 -18.17
C ALA A 81 1.65 -1.47 -16.87
N TRP A 82 1.44 -0.32 -16.23
CA TRP A 82 0.80 -0.21 -14.92
C TRP A 82 -0.44 0.68 -14.87
N CYS A 83 -0.90 1.15 -16.04
CA CYS A 83 -1.94 2.16 -16.18
C CYS A 83 -1.58 3.48 -15.50
N TYR A 84 -2.47 4.47 -15.65
CA TYR A 84 -2.22 5.85 -15.24
C TYR A 84 -1.96 6.02 -13.73
N VAL A 85 -2.80 5.41 -12.87
CA VAL A 85 -2.78 5.67 -11.43
C VAL A 85 -1.49 5.15 -10.78
N LEU A 86 -1.12 3.89 -11.02
CA LEU A 86 0.07 3.32 -10.39
C LEU A 86 1.35 3.92 -10.97
N ALA A 87 1.39 4.23 -12.26
CA ALA A 87 2.53 4.94 -12.85
C ALA A 87 2.72 6.33 -12.20
N GLN A 88 1.62 7.04 -11.93
CA GLN A 88 1.67 8.30 -11.19
C GLN A 88 2.20 8.09 -9.77
N ASP A 89 1.70 7.11 -9.03
CA ASP A 89 2.18 6.79 -7.67
C ASP A 89 3.66 6.47 -7.64
N PHE A 90 4.19 5.71 -8.60
CA PHE A 90 5.62 5.41 -8.69
C PHE A 90 6.47 6.68 -8.89
N SER A 91 6.04 7.56 -9.79
CA SER A 91 6.73 8.85 -10.00
C SER A 91 6.71 9.73 -8.76
N ASN A 92 5.58 9.77 -8.05
CA ASN A 92 5.42 10.53 -6.81
C ASN A 92 6.32 9.97 -5.70
N MET A 93 6.35 8.65 -5.53
CA MET A 93 7.19 7.99 -4.54
C MET A 93 8.67 8.29 -4.75
N ALA A 94 9.15 8.25 -5.99
CA ALA A 94 10.53 8.62 -6.32
C ALA A 94 10.84 10.08 -5.94
N ALA A 95 9.92 11.00 -6.24
CA ALA A 95 10.08 12.41 -5.89
C ALA A 95 10.06 12.66 -4.37
N VAL A 96 9.15 11.99 -3.65
CA VAL A 96 9.07 12.06 -2.17
C VAL A 96 10.35 11.54 -1.54
N GLN A 97 10.83 10.36 -1.95
CA GLN A 97 12.07 9.78 -1.45
C GLN A 97 13.27 10.71 -1.67
N GLN A 98 13.34 11.36 -2.84
CA GLN A 98 14.37 12.35 -3.12
C GLN A 98 14.25 13.59 -2.21
N GLY A 99 13.03 14.08 -1.98
CA GLY A 99 12.78 15.20 -1.06
C GLY A 99 13.16 14.90 0.38
N MET A 100 12.93 13.66 0.85
CA MET A 100 13.25 13.22 2.22
C MET A 100 14.76 13.22 2.52
N LYS A 101 15.62 13.23 1.50
CA LYS A 101 17.08 13.32 1.64
C LYS A 101 17.59 14.75 1.79
N SER A 102 16.73 15.75 1.63
CA SER A 102 17.11 17.16 1.80
C SER A 102 17.48 17.45 3.25
N LEU A 103 18.56 18.21 3.48
CA LEU A 103 18.95 18.68 4.81
C LEU A 103 17.84 19.47 5.53
N GLY A 104 16.95 20.11 4.76
CA GLY A 104 15.81 20.86 5.32
C GLY A 104 14.64 19.98 5.75
N PHE A 105 14.65 18.68 5.44
CA PHE A 105 13.56 17.77 5.76
C PHE A 105 13.66 17.30 7.21
N LYS A 106 12.77 17.82 8.07
CA LYS A 106 12.71 17.48 9.50
C LYS A 106 11.89 16.23 9.82
N GLY A 107 11.32 15.57 8.80
CA GLY A 107 10.39 14.44 8.96
C GLY A 107 8.96 14.75 8.48
N PRO A 108 8.18 13.70 8.16
CA PRO A 108 6.80 13.86 7.69
C PRO A 108 5.89 14.38 8.81
N LYS A 109 4.90 15.20 8.43
CA LYS A 109 3.87 15.74 9.35
C LYS A 109 2.49 15.28 8.86
N PRO A 110 2.11 14.02 9.12
CA PRO A 110 0.85 13.47 8.62
C PRO A 110 -0.34 14.21 9.23
N ASN A 111 -1.40 14.37 8.44
CA ASN A 111 -2.65 14.92 8.91
C ASN A 111 -3.25 14.02 10.03
N PRO A 112 -3.57 14.57 11.20
CA PRO A 112 -3.98 13.78 12.36
C PRO A 112 -5.35 13.09 12.21
N TYR A 113 -6.13 13.46 11.19
CA TYR A 113 -7.43 12.87 10.90
C TYR A 113 -7.40 11.95 9.68
N MET A 114 -6.87 12.44 8.56
CA MET A 114 -6.87 11.73 7.27
C MET A 114 -5.78 10.67 7.14
N GLU A 115 -4.66 10.81 7.86
CA GLU A 115 -3.47 9.93 7.72
C GLU A 115 -3.18 9.12 8.99
N ARG A 116 -4.23 8.81 9.76
CA ARG A 116 -4.12 8.04 11.00
C ARG A 116 -3.56 6.63 10.78
N SER A 117 -3.88 6.00 9.64
CA SER A 117 -3.32 4.70 9.24
C SER A 117 -1.81 4.79 9.02
N THR A 118 -1.34 5.82 8.32
CA THR A 118 0.10 6.08 8.11
C THR A 118 0.82 6.26 9.45
N ALA A 119 0.30 7.11 10.34
CA ALA A 119 0.88 7.29 11.67
C ALA A 119 0.88 5.97 12.49
N ASN A 120 -0.19 5.17 12.39
CA ASN A 120 -0.27 3.86 13.04
C ASN A 120 0.76 2.87 12.48
N LEU A 121 0.99 2.85 11.16
CA LEU A 121 2.02 2.02 10.53
C LEU A 121 3.40 2.36 11.09
N HIS A 122 3.77 3.63 11.11
CA HIS A 122 5.07 4.07 11.62
C HIS A 122 5.26 3.73 13.11
N ARG A 123 4.20 3.82 13.93
CA ARG A 123 4.26 3.38 15.32
C ARG A 123 4.55 1.88 15.44
N ASN A 124 3.83 1.04 14.69
CA ASN A 124 4.05 -0.41 14.71
C ASN A 124 5.44 -0.78 14.18
N LEU A 125 5.92 -0.06 13.16
CA LEU A 125 7.28 -0.25 12.64
C LEU A 125 8.33 0.09 13.69
N ALA A 126 8.17 1.21 14.39
CA ALA A 126 9.10 1.62 15.44
C ALA A 126 9.13 0.63 16.61
N GLU A 127 7.97 0.10 17.01
CA GLU A 127 7.86 -0.95 18.01
C GLU A 127 8.54 -2.24 17.55
N TYR A 128 8.27 -2.69 16.33
CA TYR A 128 8.89 -3.89 15.74
C TYR A 128 10.43 -3.76 15.66
N MET A 129 10.94 -2.58 15.29
CA MET A 129 12.37 -2.32 15.16
C MET A 129 13.05 -1.99 16.49
N GLY A 130 12.29 -1.70 17.54
CA GLY A 130 12.81 -1.19 18.82
C GLY A 130 13.46 0.20 18.73
N THR A 131 13.23 0.95 17.65
CA THR A 131 13.84 2.27 17.39
C THR A 131 12.99 3.10 16.43
N GLY A 132 13.23 4.41 16.35
CA GLY A 132 12.55 5.31 15.41
C GLY A 132 11.20 5.86 15.89
N ALA A 133 10.81 5.59 17.14
CA ALA A 133 9.66 6.24 17.76
C ALA A 133 9.94 7.74 17.98
N PRO A 134 8.93 8.63 17.89
CA PRO A 134 9.11 10.04 18.24
C PRO A 134 9.60 10.19 19.68
N CYS A 135 10.64 11.00 19.88
CA CYS A 135 11.14 11.37 21.20
C CYS A 135 10.69 12.81 21.54
N PRO A 136 10.46 13.14 22.83
CA PRO A 136 10.33 14.52 23.27
C PRO A 136 11.54 15.33 22.81
N ILE A 137 11.30 16.55 22.31
CA ILE A 137 12.39 17.49 22.00
C ILE A 137 13.00 17.90 23.34
N ALA A 138 14.32 17.79 23.50
CA ALA A 138 14.99 18.20 24.73
C ALA A 138 14.75 19.70 24.98
N GLU A 139 14.43 20.07 26.22
CA GLU A 139 14.01 21.43 26.61
C GLU A 139 15.08 22.51 26.36
N HIS A 140 16.32 22.15 26.00
CA HIS A 140 17.45 23.07 25.84
C HIS A 140 17.68 23.58 24.41
N ASP A 141 16.86 23.21 23.43
CA ASP A 141 16.98 23.64 22.03
C ASP A 141 15.92 24.69 21.61
N GLN A 142 15.41 25.49 22.55
CA GLN A 142 14.58 26.68 22.29
C GLN A 142 15.31 27.99 22.60
#